data_AF-A0A1Q8BJ74-F1
#
_entry.id   AF-A0A1Q8BJ74-F1
#
_cell.length_a   1.000
_cell.length_b   1.000
_cell.length_c   1.000
_cell.angle_alpha   90.00
_cell.angle_beta   90.00
_cell.angle_gamma   90.00
#
_symmetry.space_group_name_H-M   'P 1'
#
loop_
_entity.id
_entity.type
_entity.pdbx_description
1 polymer ?
#
loop_
_entity_poly.entity_id
_entity_poly.type
_entity_poly.pdbx_seq_one_letter_code
_entity_poly.pdbx_strand_id
1 'polypeptide(L)'
;MTQARKKRVLEEVRKQRQRRTIISLVVVAILIGTIGYGVYALTQSKGGGNFPFPCLAEITTLHVHPWLQIFINTGTGNVSVTIPTAVGILGPQITNGLASGGSCFEPMHTHDSSGIIHIEAASISDQYTLGAFFTIWQVTYPNGVSVNGVTSPIIFNRTDIFGFKTGQGHTLSVLVDRGQPTYQNSTADGALDLTHYDYCSAQSTVEIVYS
;
A
#
# COMPACT_ATOMS: atom_id res chain seq x y z
N MET A 1 57.68 -49.62 13.69
CA MET A 1 56.21 -49.35 13.64
C MET A 1 55.55 -50.29 12.63
N THR A 2 54.55 -51.07 13.05
CA THR A 2 53.88 -52.09 12.22
C THR A 2 52.99 -51.46 11.13
N GLN A 3 52.96 -52.06 9.93
CA GLN A 3 52.16 -51.57 8.80
C GLN A 3 50.66 -51.38 9.13
N ALA A 4 50.12 -52.18 10.04
CA ALA A 4 48.74 -52.09 10.51
C ALA A 4 48.42 -50.75 11.22
N ARG A 5 49.36 -50.20 11.98
CA ARG A 5 49.18 -48.93 12.70
C ARG A 5 49.14 -47.73 11.75
N LYS A 6 49.95 -47.76 10.68
CA LYS A 6 49.93 -46.73 9.62
C LYS A 6 48.61 -46.73 8.85
N LYS A 7 48.07 -47.91 8.52
CA LYS A 7 46.77 -48.02 7.83
C LYS A 7 45.62 -47.43 8.64
N ARG A 8 45.53 -47.74 9.94
CA ARG A 8 44.49 -47.17 10.83
C ARG A 8 44.56 -45.65 10.95
N VAL A 9 45.77 -45.10 11.14
CA VAL A 9 45.95 -43.63 11.23
C VAL A 9 45.57 -42.95 9.91
N LEU A 10 45.93 -43.53 8.76
CA LEU A 10 45.58 -42.96 7.45
C LEU A 10 44.05 -42.95 7.22
N GLU A 11 43.36 -44.00 7.67
CA GLU A 11 41.91 -44.14 7.57
C GLU A 11 41.16 -43.17 8.49
N GLU A 12 41.64 -43.00 9.73
CA GLU A 12 41.12 -41.98 10.66
C GLU A 12 41.29 -40.57 10.10
N VAL A 13 42.48 -40.25 9.54
CA VAL A 13 42.75 -38.95 8.91
C VAL A 13 41.85 -38.73 7.69
N ARG A 14 41.62 -39.76 6.85
CA ARG A 14 40.69 -39.67 5.71
C ARG A 14 39.26 -39.40 6.16
N LYS A 15 38.77 -40.11 7.18
CA LYS A 15 37.42 -39.93 7.74
C LYS A 15 37.26 -38.55 8.38
N GLN A 16 38.30 -38.05 9.04
CA GLN A 16 38.32 -36.70 9.62
C GLN A 16 38.34 -35.61 8.54
N ARG A 17 39.13 -35.77 7.46
CA ARG A 17 39.10 -34.86 6.30
C ARG A 17 37.73 -34.88 5.64
N GLN A 18 37.15 -36.05 5.39
CA GLN A 18 35.84 -36.19 4.78
C GLN A 18 34.73 -35.53 5.63
N ARG A 19 34.77 -35.69 6.96
CA ARG A 19 33.85 -34.97 7.86
C ARG A 19 34.00 -33.45 7.76
N ARG A 20 35.23 -32.92 7.73
CA ARG A 20 35.48 -31.48 7.57
C ARG A 20 35.00 -30.96 6.22
N THR A 21 35.20 -31.72 5.14
CA THR A 21 34.70 -31.36 3.81
C THR A 21 33.17 -31.33 3.79
N ILE A 22 32.50 -32.34 4.34
CA ILE A 22 31.03 -32.40 4.41
C ILE A 22 30.48 -31.21 5.22
N ILE A 23 31.04 -30.94 6.40
CA ILE A 23 30.61 -29.80 7.23
C ILE A 23 30.79 -28.48 6.46
N SER A 24 31.92 -28.31 5.77
CA SER A 24 32.17 -27.10 4.99
C SER A 24 31.15 -26.93 3.85
N LEU A 25 30.80 -28.01 3.15
CA LEU A 25 29.79 -27.98 2.09
C LEU A 25 28.39 -27.63 2.61
N VAL A 26 28.00 -28.17 3.77
CA VAL A 26 26.71 -27.86 4.40
C VAL A 26 26.65 -26.38 4.79
N VAL A 27 27.70 -25.85 5.40
CA VAL A 27 27.77 -24.43 5.76
C VAL A 27 27.67 -23.54 4.52
N VAL A 28 28.38 -23.88 3.44
CA VAL A 28 28.30 -23.13 2.18
C VAL A 28 26.89 -23.20 1.58
N ALA A 29 26.24 -24.35 1.59
CA ALA A 29 24.87 -24.50 1.09
C ALA A 29 23.86 -23.67 1.90
N ILE A 30 24.00 -23.65 3.23
CA ILE A 30 23.17 -22.80 4.11
C ILE A 30 23.42 -21.33 3.80
N LEU A 31 24.68 -20.90 3.67
CA LEU A 31 25.00 -19.51 3.34
C LEU A 31 24.40 -19.09 1.99
N ILE A 32 24.55 -19.91 0.95
CA ILE A 32 23.94 -19.65 -0.37
C ILE A 32 22.42 -19.57 -0.25
N GLY A 33 21.80 -20.49 0.51
CA GLY A 33 20.37 -20.45 0.79
C GLY A 33 19.93 -19.16 1.48
N THR A 34 20.66 -18.72 2.51
CA THR A 34 20.34 -17.48 3.25
C THR A 34 20.55 -16.22 2.41
N ILE A 35 21.62 -16.16 1.60
CA ILE A 35 21.89 -15.03 0.69
C ILE A 35 20.84 -15.01 -0.41
N GLY A 36 20.54 -16.17 -1.01
CA GLY A 36 19.50 -16.30 -2.02
C GLY A 36 18.13 -15.87 -1.49
N TYR A 37 17.77 -16.29 -0.28
CA TYR A 37 16.54 -15.87 0.38
C TYR A 37 16.54 -14.36 0.70
N GLY A 38 17.65 -13.82 1.20
CA GLY A 38 17.79 -12.38 1.48
C GLY A 38 17.63 -11.53 0.21
N VAL A 39 18.28 -11.92 -0.88
CA VAL A 39 18.10 -11.26 -2.19
C VAL A 39 16.67 -11.40 -2.68
N TYR A 40 16.08 -12.59 -2.61
CA TYR A 40 14.69 -12.85 -3.00
C TYR A 40 13.68 -12.00 -2.21
N ALA A 41 13.88 -11.86 -0.90
CA ALA A 41 13.07 -11.00 -0.04
C ALA A 41 13.22 -9.51 -0.42
N LEU A 42 14.45 -9.05 -0.64
CA LEU A 42 14.72 -7.67 -1.08
C LEU A 42 14.15 -7.36 -2.47
N THR A 43 14.04 -8.36 -3.35
CA THR A 43 13.42 -8.18 -4.67
C THR A 43 11.89 -8.14 -4.62
N GLN A 44 11.24 -8.80 -3.64
CA GLN A 44 9.79 -8.72 -3.46
C GLN A 44 9.33 -7.35 -2.93
N SER A 45 10.15 -6.65 -2.15
CA SER A 45 9.88 -5.27 -1.73
C SER A 45 9.78 -4.28 -2.89
N LYS A 46 10.22 -4.69 -4.10
CA LYS A 46 10.05 -3.98 -5.36
C LYS A 46 9.04 -4.75 -6.23
N GLY A 47 7.81 -4.90 -5.75
CA GLY A 47 6.70 -5.36 -6.59
C GLY A 47 6.66 -4.49 -7.85
N GLY A 48 6.57 -5.12 -9.03
CA GLY A 48 6.87 -4.54 -10.35
C GLY A 48 6.01 -3.37 -10.86
N GLY A 49 5.38 -2.59 -9.99
CA GLY A 49 4.80 -1.27 -10.30
C GLY A 49 5.79 -0.17 -9.90
N ASN A 50 5.76 0.97 -10.58
CA ASN A 50 6.53 2.16 -10.19
C ASN A 50 5.88 2.87 -8.98
N PHE A 51 5.50 2.09 -7.98
CA PHE A 51 4.73 2.50 -6.82
C PHE A 51 5.63 3.27 -5.83
N PRO A 52 5.13 4.37 -5.23
CA PRO A 52 5.94 5.25 -4.39
C PRO A 52 6.32 4.66 -3.03
N PHE A 53 5.59 3.68 -2.50
CA PHE A 53 5.88 3.07 -1.20
C PHE A 53 6.24 1.57 -1.34
N PRO A 54 6.91 0.99 -0.32
CA PRO A 54 7.16 -0.45 -0.33
C PRO A 54 5.84 -1.21 -0.14
N CYS A 55 5.70 -2.29 -0.90
CA CYS A 55 4.59 -3.22 -0.75
C CYS A 55 4.52 -3.78 0.67
N LEU A 56 3.33 -3.78 1.25
CA LEU A 56 3.06 -4.40 2.55
C LEU A 56 2.20 -5.65 2.39
N ALA A 57 2.17 -6.46 3.45
CA ALA A 57 1.20 -7.53 3.58
C ALA A 57 -0.09 -6.96 4.19
N GLU A 58 -1.23 -7.50 3.77
CA GLU A 58 -2.53 -7.12 4.35
C GLU A 58 -2.54 -7.31 5.87
N ILE A 59 -3.14 -6.37 6.60
CA ILE A 59 -3.28 -6.36 8.07
C ILE A 59 -1.93 -6.23 8.80
N THR A 60 -1.51 -4.98 9.04
CA THR A 60 -0.24 -4.64 9.72
C THR A 60 -0.46 -4.09 11.14
N THR A 61 0.58 -3.50 11.74
CA THR A 61 0.55 -3.01 13.14
C THR A 61 -0.49 -1.92 13.37
N LEU A 62 -0.74 -1.07 12.37
CA LEU A 62 -1.85 -0.14 12.33
C LEU A 62 -2.69 -0.43 11.09
N HIS A 63 -3.99 -0.65 11.27
CA HIS A 63 -4.93 -0.87 10.18
C HIS A 63 -6.19 -0.03 10.42
N VAL A 64 -6.41 0.98 9.58
CA VAL A 64 -7.54 1.92 9.69
C VAL A 64 -8.25 2.10 8.36
N HIS A 65 -9.52 2.52 8.41
CA HIS A 65 -10.39 2.65 7.23
C HIS A 65 -10.92 4.08 7.01
N PRO A 66 -10.08 5.06 6.62
CA PRO A 66 -10.56 6.38 6.23
C PRO A 66 -11.56 6.27 5.07
N TRP A 67 -12.68 6.99 5.16
CA TRP A 67 -13.66 7.04 4.08
C TRP A 67 -13.58 8.38 3.36
N LEU A 68 -13.24 8.36 2.07
CA LEU A 68 -13.03 9.54 1.23
C LEU A 68 -14.21 9.78 0.28
N GLN A 69 -14.72 11.01 0.31
CA GLN A 69 -15.62 11.52 -0.73
C GLN A 69 -15.10 12.83 -1.31
N ILE A 70 -15.26 12.99 -2.63
CA ILE A 70 -14.79 14.18 -3.35
C ILE A 70 -15.96 14.81 -4.09
N PHE A 71 -16.18 16.09 -3.80
CA PHE A 71 -17.19 16.92 -4.46
C PHE A 71 -16.55 18.18 -5.04
N ILE A 72 -16.81 18.42 -6.31
CA ILE A 72 -16.35 19.60 -7.04
C ILE A 72 -17.58 20.43 -7.37
N ASN A 73 -17.68 21.62 -6.78
CA ASN A 73 -18.67 22.59 -7.23
C ASN A 73 -18.16 23.24 -8.51
N THR A 74 -18.99 23.32 -9.54
CA THR A 74 -18.63 23.91 -10.84
C THR A 74 -19.22 25.29 -11.11
N GLY A 75 -19.87 25.88 -10.12
CA GLY A 75 -20.66 27.09 -10.28
C GLY A 75 -22.00 26.83 -10.97
N THR A 76 -22.09 25.81 -11.84
CA THR A 76 -23.32 25.36 -12.51
C THR A 76 -23.92 24.10 -11.91
N GLY A 77 -23.21 23.42 -11.01
CA GLY A 77 -23.66 22.19 -10.35
C GLY A 77 -22.57 21.56 -9.49
N ASN A 78 -22.83 20.35 -8.99
CA ASN A 78 -21.84 19.57 -8.24
C ASN A 78 -21.47 18.31 -9.02
N VAL A 79 -20.18 18.01 -9.03
CA VAL A 79 -19.61 16.80 -9.64
C VAL A 79 -19.06 15.94 -8.51
N SER A 80 -19.54 14.70 -8.42
CA SER A 80 -18.98 13.68 -7.52
C SER A 80 -17.92 12.88 -8.27
N VAL A 81 -16.79 12.60 -7.61
CA VAL A 81 -15.75 11.74 -8.18
C VAL A 81 -15.74 10.41 -7.45
N THR A 82 -15.96 9.33 -8.19
CA THR A 82 -15.87 7.97 -7.67
C THR A 82 -14.41 7.59 -7.49
N ILE A 83 -14.06 7.06 -6.32
CA ILE A 83 -12.74 6.45 -6.07
C ILE A 83 -12.77 5.04 -6.68
N PRO A 84 -11.85 4.68 -7.60
CA PRO A 84 -11.86 3.36 -8.22
C PRO A 84 -11.55 2.23 -7.24
N THR A 85 -12.09 1.05 -7.52
CA THR A 85 -11.61 -0.22 -6.99
C THR A 85 -10.14 -0.43 -7.34
N ALA A 86 -9.33 -1.04 -6.47
CA ALA A 86 -7.95 -1.47 -6.73
C ALA A 86 -6.91 -0.34 -6.90
N VAL A 87 -7.19 0.87 -6.40
CA VAL A 87 -6.13 1.88 -6.23
C VAL A 87 -5.06 1.28 -5.31
N GLY A 88 -3.79 1.36 -5.71
CA GLY A 88 -2.66 0.88 -4.91
C GLY A 88 -2.45 -0.64 -4.89
N ILE A 89 -3.14 -1.39 -5.76
CA ILE A 89 -2.98 -2.85 -5.85
C ILE A 89 -2.36 -3.22 -7.20
N LEU A 90 -1.19 -3.85 -7.19
CA LEU A 90 -0.55 -4.36 -8.41
C LEU A 90 -1.15 -5.71 -8.81
N GLY A 91 -1.47 -5.86 -10.10
CA GLY A 91 -2.02 -7.13 -10.63
C GLY A 91 -3.30 -7.58 -9.90
N PRO A 92 -4.28 -6.69 -9.71
CA PRO A 92 -5.41 -6.97 -8.83
C PRO A 92 -6.26 -8.12 -9.34
N GLN A 93 -6.71 -8.97 -8.42
CA GLN A 93 -7.66 -10.04 -8.66
C GLN A 93 -9.05 -9.53 -8.25
N ILE A 94 -9.87 -9.17 -9.25
CA ILE A 94 -11.17 -8.53 -9.02
C ILE A 94 -12.30 -9.53 -9.29
N THR A 95 -13.18 -9.70 -8.30
CA THR A 95 -14.41 -10.49 -8.42
C THR A 95 -15.58 -9.65 -7.92
N ASN A 96 -16.65 -9.52 -8.72
CA ASN A 96 -17.85 -8.74 -8.38
C ASN A 96 -17.57 -7.29 -7.93
N GLY A 97 -16.56 -6.65 -8.53
CA GLY A 97 -16.17 -5.27 -8.18
C GLY A 97 -15.31 -5.13 -6.92
N LEU A 98 -14.96 -6.25 -6.28
CA LEU A 98 -14.08 -6.32 -5.11
C LEU A 98 -12.70 -6.86 -5.52
N ALA A 99 -11.65 -6.11 -5.22
CA ALA A 99 -10.26 -6.53 -5.39
C ALA A 99 -9.79 -7.26 -4.13
N SER A 100 -9.78 -8.59 -4.13
CA SER A 100 -9.44 -9.40 -2.94
C SER A 100 -8.04 -10.00 -2.99
N GLY A 101 -7.21 -9.54 -3.93
CA GLY A 101 -5.88 -10.07 -4.13
C GLY A 101 -5.07 -9.21 -5.08
N GLY A 102 -3.75 -9.36 -5.02
CA GLY A 102 -2.79 -8.64 -5.83
C GLY A 102 -1.38 -9.19 -5.59
N SER A 103 -0.44 -8.84 -6.45
CA SER A 103 0.98 -9.18 -6.25
C SER A 103 1.71 -8.18 -5.33
N CYS A 104 1.11 -7.02 -5.08
CA CYS A 104 1.61 -5.99 -4.17
C CYS A 104 0.45 -5.09 -3.73
N PHE A 105 0.44 -4.72 -2.45
CA PHE A 105 -0.47 -3.74 -1.86
C PHE A 105 0.35 -2.58 -1.35
N GLU A 106 0.03 -1.38 -1.82
CA GLU A 106 0.57 -0.16 -1.24
C GLU A 106 -0.03 0.05 0.17
N PRO A 107 0.68 0.75 1.08
CA PRO A 107 0.20 1.05 2.42
C PRO A 107 -1.13 1.80 2.45
N MET A 108 -1.53 2.44 1.33
CA MET A 108 -2.86 2.98 1.13
C MET A 108 -3.46 2.38 -0.15
N HIS A 109 -4.57 1.68 -0.04
CA HIS A 109 -5.22 1.03 -1.19
C HIS A 109 -6.73 0.95 -1.05
N THR A 110 -7.45 0.56 -2.13
CA THR A 110 -8.90 0.38 -2.12
C THR A 110 -9.28 -1.02 -2.58
N HIS A 111 -10.16 -1.70 -1.84
CA HIS A 111 -10.73 -2.97 -2.29
C HIS A 111 -11.94 -2.81 -3.20
N ASP A 112 -12.64 -1.67 -3.15
CA ASP A 112 -13.83 -1.42 -3.97
C ASP A 112 -13.98 0.09 -4.28
N SER A 113 -15.12 0.46 -4.87
CA SER A 113 -15.42 1.84 -5.25
C SER A 113 -16.25 2.62 -4.21
N SER A 114 -16.31 2.15 -2.96
CA SER A 114 -17.07 2.81 -1.89
C SER A 114 -16.44 4.12 -1.40
N GLY A 115 -15.16 4.31 -1.69
CA GLY A 115 -14.34 5.41 -1.15
C GLY A 115 -13.63 5.04 0.16
N ILE A 116 -13.76 3.81 0.67
CA ILE A 116 -12.96 3.35 1.81
C ILE A 116 -11.51 3.13 1.35
N ILE A 117 -10.60 3.84 1.99
CA ILE A 117 -9.16 3.65 1.86
C ILE A 117 -8.73 2.72 2.99
N HIS A 118 -8.06 1.63 2.63
CA HIS A 118 -7.37 0.77 3.59
C HIS A 118 -5.99 1.35 3.81
N ILE A 119 -5.69 1.67 5.07
CA ILE A 119 -4.35 2.09 5.47
C ILE A 119 -3.73 1.04 6.35
N GLU A 120 -2.57 0.56 5.93
CA GLU A 120 -1.78 -0.46 6.60
C GLU A 120 -0.40 0.10 6.89
N ALA A 121 -0.06 0.24 8.16
CA ALA A 121 1.21 0.78 8.62
C ALA A 121 2.03 -0.27 9.40
N ALA A 122 3.31 -0.40 9.03
CA ALA A 122 4.25 -1.28 9.72
C ALA A 122 4.63 -0.75 11.10
N SER A 123 4.51 0.56 11.33
CA SER A 123 4.67 1.23 12.62
C SER A 123 3.51 2.18 12.89
N ILE A 124 3.12 2.31 14.17
CA ILE A 124 2.14 3.31 14.63
C ILE A 124 2.60 4.76 14.42
N SER A 125 3.89 4.97 14.13
CA SER A 125 4.47 6.29 13.84
C SER A 125 4.47 6.62 12.35
N ASP A 126 4.14 5.67 11.48
CA ASP A 126 4.06 5.91 10.05
C ASP A 126 2.88 6.84 9.77
N GLN A 127 3.08 7.82 8.89
CA GLN A 127 2.06 8.80 8.52
C GLN A 127 1.77 8.68 7.03
N TYR A 128 0.48 8.63 6.70
CA TYR A 128 0.02 8.42 5.34
C TYR A 128 -0.98 9.50 4.99
N THR A 129 -0.57 10.39 4.09
CA THR A 129 -1.31 11.61 3.80
C THR A 129 -2.25 11.44 2.61
N LEU A 130 -3.28 12.28 2.53
CA LEU A 130 -4.18 12.32 1.38
C LEU A 130 -3.42 12.55 0.06
N GLY A 131 -2.42 13.43 0.05
CA GLY A 131 -1.58 13.67 -1.13
C GLY A 131 -0.78 12.44 -1.56
N ALA A 132 -0.31 11.63 -0.59
CA ALA A 132 0.35 10.37 -0.88
C ALA A 132 -0.62 9.37 -1.54
N PHE A 133 -1.87 9.29 -1.06
CA PHE A 133 -2.90 8.46 -1.68
C PHE A 133 -3.17 8.87 -3.15
N PHE A 134 -3.26 10.18 -3.44
CA PHE A 134 -3.40 10.66 -4.82
C PHE A 134 -2.19 10.32 -5.72
N THR A 135 -0.98 10.25 -5.14
CA THR A 135 0.22 9.80 -5.87
C THR A 135 0.11 8.32 -6.24
N ILE A 136 -0.30 7.47 -5.30
CA ILE A 136 -0.56 6.04 -5.55
C ILE A 136 -1.66 5.88 -6.61
N TRP A 137 -2.73 6.68 -6.51
CA TRP A 137 -3.83 6.67 -7.46
C TRP A 137 -3.35 7.01 -8.87
N GLN A 138 -2.54 8.07 -9.02
CA GLN A 138 -1.96 8.44 -10.31
C GLN A 138 -1.11 7.32 -10.93
N VAL A 139 -0.30 6.63 -10.12
CA VAL A 139 0.50 5.49 -10.60
C VAL A 139 -0.39 4.31 -11.02
N THR A 140 -1.48 4.07 -10.29
CA THR A 140 -2.42 2.98 -10.60
C THR A 140 -3.20 3.25 -11.90
N TYR A 141 -3.60 4.51 -12.12
CA TYR A 141 -4.41 4.93 -13.27
C TYR A 141 -3.72 6.08 -14.04
N PRO A 142 -2.60 5.80 -14.73
CA PRO A 142 -1.78 6.85 -15.36
C PRO A 142 -2.49 7.61 -16.48
N ASN A 143 -3.54 7.03 -17.05
CA ASN A 143 -4.37 7.65 -18.09
C ASN A 143 -5.53 8.49 -17.53
N GLY A 144 -5.62 8.62 -16.19
CA GLY A 144 -6.68 9.36 -15.51
C GLY A 144 -7.91 8.50 -15.15
N VAL A 145 -8.97 9.18 -14.71
CA VAL A 145 -10.24 8.60 -14.26
C VAL A 145 -11.43 9.25 -14.94
N SER A 146 -12.54 8.53 -15.04
CA SER A 146 -13.78 9.08 -15.58
C SER A 146 -14.48 9.95 -14.54
N VAL A 147 -14.67 11.23 -14.86
CA VAL A 147 -15.45 12.19 -14.07
C VAL A 147 -16.60 12.65 -14.96
N ASN A 148 -17.84 12.30 -14.59
CA ASN A 148 -19.05 12.54 -15.41
C ASN A 148 -18.91 12.07 -16.87
N GLY A 149 -18.24 10.95 -17.10
CA GLY A 149 -18.04 10.39 -18.45
C GLY A 149 -16.88 11.02 -19.24
N VAL A 150 -16.14 11.96 -18.65
CA VAL A 150 -14.95 12.58 -19.26
C VAL A 150 -13.70 12.07 -18.55
N THR A 151 -12.74 11.54 -19.31
CA THR A 151 -11.43 11.17 -18.78
C THR A 151 -10.69 12.42 -18.30
N SER A 152 -10.40 12.45 -17.01
CA SER A 152 -9.77 13.55 -16.29
C SER A 152 -8.45 13.08 -15.69
N PRO A 153 -7.37 13.89 -15.74
CA PRO A 153 -6.09 13.52 -15.15
C PRO A 153 -6.23 13.40 -13.63
N ILE A 154 -5.44 12.56 -12.98
CA ILE A 154 -5.38 12.55 -11.50
C ILE A 154 -4.39 13.63 -11.07
N ILE A 155 -4.92 14.77 -10.66
CA ILE A 155 -4.16 15.91 -10.12
C ILE A 155 -4.80 16.26 -8.79
N PHE A 156 -3.95 16.55 -7.79
CA PHE A 156 -4.42 17.05 -6.50
C PHE A 156 -3.38 18.03 -5.93
N ASN A 157 -3.75 19.31 -5.91
CA ASN A 157 -2.99 20.39 -5.28
C ASN A 157 -3.93 21.54 -4.89
N ARG A 158 -3.41 22.59 -4.24
CA ARG A 158 -4.14 23.80 -3.84
C ARG A 158 -5.08 24.41 -4.90
N THR A 159 -4.74 24.26 -6.17
CA THR A 159 -5.40 24.97 -7.27
C THR A 159 -6.09 24.07 -8.28
N ASP A 160 -5.91 22.76 -8.19
CA ASP A 160 -6.37 21.83 -9.22
C ASP A 160 -6.71 20.49 -8.58
N ILE A 161 -7.92 20.01 -8.87
CA ILE A 161 -8.29 18.62 -8.64
C ILE A 161 -8.92 18.05 -9.90
N PHE A 162 -8.39 16.94 -10.39
CA PHE A 162 -8.84 16.31 -11.63
C PHE A 162 -8.94 17.23 -12.87
N GLY A 163 -8.15 18.31 -12.94
CA GLY A 163 -8.23 19.32 -13.99
C GLY A 163 -9.21 20.47 -13.71
N PHE A 164 -9.97 20.41 -12.62
CA PHE A 164 -10.87 21.48 -12.17
C PHE A 164 -10.09 22.49 -11.33
N LYS A 165 -9.95 23.71 -11.84
CA LYS A 165 -9.12 24.74 -11.21
C LYS A 165 -9.89 25.65 -10.26
N THR A 166 -9.34 25.91 -9.08
CA THR A 166 -9.95 26.82 -8.10
C THR A 166 -9.98 28.26 -8.65
N GLY A 167 -11.03 29.01 -8.30
CA GLY A 167 -11.20 30.42 -8.71
C GLY A 167 -11.90 30.64 -10.06
N GLN A 168 -12.19 29.60 -10.85
CA GLN A 168 -13.01 29.71 -12.07
C GLN A 168 -14.51 29.43 -11.80
N GLY A 169 -15.03 29.87 -10.65
CA GLY A 169 -16.36 29.46 -10.17
C GLY A 169 -16.39 28.09 -9.50
N HIS A 170 -15.24 27.41 -9.43
CA HIS A 170 -15.07 26.13 -8.74
C HIS A 170 -14.69 26.29 -7.27
N THR A 171 -15.32 25.51 -6.40
CA THR A 171 -14.84 25.25 -5.04
C THR A 171 -14.60 23.75 -4.84
N LEU A 172 -13.51 23.43 -4.14
CA LEU A 172 -13.09 22.07 -3.86
C LEU A 172 -13.38 21.73 -2.40
N SER A 173 -14.20 20.71 -2.18
CA SER A 173 -14.46 20.15 -0.85
C SER A 173 -14.11 18.66 -0.82
N VAL A 174 -13.31 18.27 0.16
CA VAL A 174 -13.01 16.87 0.45
C VAL A 174 -13.60 16.53 1.81
N LEU A 175 -14.28 15.40 1.90
CA LEU A 175 -14.77 14.83 3.15
C LEU A 175 -13.98 13.56 3.45
N VAL A 176 -13.40 13.50 4.65
CA VAL A 176 -12.78 12.29 5.20
C VAL A 176 -13.52 11.94 6.48
N ASP A 177 -14.09 10.74 6.50
CA ASP A 177 -14.86 10.15 7.61
C ASP A 177 -16.20 10.86 7.94
N ARG A 178 -17.14 10.14 8.59
CA ARG A 178 -18.44 10.67 9.01
C ARG A 178 -18.31 11.42 10.35
N GLY A 179 -19.08 12.50 10.52
CA GLY A 179 -19.18 13.23 11.80
C GLY A 179 -18.16 14.36 12.00
N GLN A 180 -17.26 14.59 11.03
CA GLN A 180 -16.54 15.86 10.96
C GLN A 180 -17.55 16.97 10.62
N PRO A 181 -17.76 17.98 11.49
CA PRO A 181 -18.82 18.99 11.32
C PRO A 181 -18.56 19.94 10.15
N THR A 182 -17.39 19.83 9.50
CA THR A 182 -16.94 20.67 8.41
C THR A 182 -16.22 19.82 7.37
N TYR A 183 -16.61 19.98 6.10
CA TYR A 183 -15.73 19.59 4.99
C TYR A 183 -14.34 20.17 5.26
N GLN A 184 -13.32 19.31 5.25
CA GLN A 184 -11.95 19.76 5.36
C GLN A 184 -11.66 20.49 4.03
N ASN A 185 -11.80 21.81 4.05
CA ASN A 185 -11.44 22.63 2.92
C ASN A 185 -9.95 22.36 2.66
N SER A 186 -9.62 21.88 1.47
CA SER A 186 -8.31 21.31 1.11
C SER A 186 -7.20 22.37 1.06
N THR A 187 -7.05 23.19 2.10
CA THR A 187 -6.07 24.27 2.19
C THR A 187 -4.65 23.78 2.50
N ALA A 188 -4.46 22.49 2.75
CA ALA A 188 -3.20 21.91 3.20
C ALA A 188 -2.45 21.03 2.16
N ASP A 189 -2.65 21.21 0.84
CA ASP A 189 -1.93 20.47 -0.22
C ASP A 189 -1.92 18.93 -0.08
N GLY A 190 -2.96 18.36 0.52
CA GLY A 190 -2.99 16.93 0.80
C GLY A 190 -2.14 16.47 1.98
N ALA A 191 -1.62 17.36 2.83
CA ALA A 191 -0.92 17.01 4.07
C ALA A 191 -1.82 16.42 5.17
N LEU A 192 -3.13 16.27 4.91
CA LEU A 192 -4.06 15.63 5.81
C LEU A 192 -3.60 14.18 6.08
N ASP A 193 -3.21 13.89 7.32
CA ASP A 193 -2.80 12.56 7.75
C ASP A 193 -4.02 11.67 7.94
N LEU A 194 -4.14 10.67 7.08
CA LEU A 194 -5.27 9.75 7.05
C LEU A 194 -5.17 8.66 8.13
N THR A 195 -4.01 8.45 8.75
CA THR A 195 -3.80 7.37 9.73
C THR A 195 -4.62 7.52 11.02
N HIS A 196 -5.24 8.68 11.23
CA HIS A 196 -6.07 9.00 12.39
C HIS A 196 -7.57 8.83 12.15
N TYR A 197 -7.99 8.41 10.96
CA TYR A 197 -9.40 8.26 10.59
C TYR A 197 -9.76 6.79 10.42
N ASP A 198 -10.89 6.36 10.99
CA ASP A 198 -11.37 4.99 10.85
C ASP A 198 -12.89 4.97 10.87
N TYR A 199 -13.46 5.02 9.68
CA TYR A 199 -14.90 5.01 9.44
C TYR A 199 -15.59 3.79 10.04
N CYS A 200 -14.96 2.61 9.98
CA CYS A 200 -15.52 1.37 10.50
C CYS A 200 -15.66 1.43 12.04
N SER A 201 -14.69 2.04 12.72
CA SER A 201 -14.80 2.28 14.17
C SER A 201 -15.84 3.34 14.50
N ALA A 202 -15.92 4.44 13.74
CA ALA A 202 -16.90 5.50 13.95
C ALA A 202 -18.36 5.03 13.72
N GLN A 203 -18.59 4.17 12.74
CA GLN A 203 -19.91 3.55 12.50
C GLN A 203 -20.42 2.74 13.70
N SER A 204 -19.53 2.17 14.52
CA SER A 204 -19.91 1.43 15.73
C SER A 204 -20.39 2.33 16.88
N THR A 205 -20.19 3.66 16.77
CA THR A 205 -20.50 4.66 17.81
C THR A 205 -21.72 5.55 17.51
N VAL A 206 -22.51 5.24 16.48
CA VAL A 206 -23.69 6.07 16.11
C VAL A 206 -24.76 5.99 17.19
N GLU A 207 -24.80 7.00 18.05
CA GLU A 207 -25.91 7.33 18.93
C GLU A 207 -27.09 7.82 18.06
N ILE A 208 -28.21 7.10 18.09
CA ILE A 208 -29.45 7.53 17.44
C ILE A 208 -30.00 8.73 18.21
N VAL A 209 -29.66 9.94 17.80
CA VAL A 209 -30.37 11.14 18.24
C VAL A 209 -31.59 11.32 17.35
N TYR A 210 -32.76 10.96 17.87
CA TYR A 210 -34.03 11.42 17.31
C TYR A 210 -34.15 12.92 17.56
N SER A 211 -34.39 13.69 16.49
CA SER A 211 -34.98 15.03 16.57
C SER A 211 -36.33 15.01 15.88
#